data_AF-A0A1V6KA05-F1
#
_entry.id   AF-A0A1V6KA05-F1
#
_cell.length_a   1.000
_cell.length_b   1.000
_cell.length_c   1.000
_cell.angle_alpha   90.00
_cell.angle_beta   90.00
_cell.angle_gamma   90.00
#
_symmetry.space_group_name_H-M   'P 1'
#
loop_
_entity.id
_entity.type
_entity.pdbx_description
1 polymer ?
#
loop_
_entity_poly.entity_id
_entity_poly.type
_entity_poly.pdbx_seq_one_letter_code
_entity_poly.pdbx_strand_id
1 'polypeptide(L)'
;MGKEDELYNALTRIYEQNNILYRERGYDILRWRWIDDYNFFNYFNIDRILGYYCQLRILTRWIKSSPELGKEVFNSILSDLNNSFSFPADFNIKSTQRK
;
A
#
# COMPACT_ATOMS: atom_id res chain seq x y z
N MET A 1 1.60 -21.97 -8.68
CA MET A 1 0.95 -22.31 -7.39
C MET A 1 -0.42 -22.87 -7.71
N GLY A 2 -0.71 -24.10 -7.29
CA GLY A 2 -2.03 -24.71 -7.45
C GLY A 2 -3.02 -24.11 -6.44
N LYS A 3 -4.32 -24.17 -6.74
CA LYS A 3 -5.38 -23.68 -5.84
C LYS A 3 -5.43 -24.39 -4.47
N GLU A 4 -4.70 -25.49 -4.30
CA GLU A 4 -4.60 -26.26 -3.05
C GLU A 4 -3.48 -25.76 -2.11
N ASP A 5 -2.70 -24.77 -2.54
CA ASP A 5 -1.61 -24.21 -1.72
C ASP A 5 -2.18 -23.33 -0.59
N GLU A 6 -1.76 -23.58 0.66
CA GLU A 6 -2.17 -22.81 1.84
C GLU A 6 -1.87 -21.31 1.66
N LEU A 7 -0.74 -20.99 1.01
CA LEU A 7 -0.34 -19.62 0.73
C LEU A 7 -1.28 -18.94 -0.28
N TYR A 8 -1.71 -19.67 -1.30
CA TYR A 8 -2.69 -19.16 -2.26
C TYR A 8 -4.02 -18.81 -1.57
N ASN A 9 -4.50 -19.70 -0.71
CA ASN A 9 -5.72 -19.48 0.06
C ASN A 9 -5.59 -18.28 1.02
N ALA A 10 -4.44 -18.13 1.69
CA ALA A 10 -4.18 -16.99 2.55
C ALA A 10 -4.15 -15.66 1.78
N LEU A 11 -3.51 -15.63 0.61
CA LEU A 11 -3.48 -14.46 -0.26
C LEU A 11 -4.87 -14.09 -0.78
N THR A 12 -5.65 -15.06 -1.25
CA THR A 12 -7.03 -14.82 -1.73
C THR A 12 -7.90 -14.24 -0.62
N ARG A 13 -7.83 -14.78 0.60
CA ARG A 13 -8.58 -14.25 1.76
C ARG A 13 -8.22 -12.80 2.08
N ILE A 14 -6.95 -12.43 2.00
CA ILE A 14 -6.52 -11.04 2.19
C ILE A 14 -7.06 -10.16 1.06
N TYR A 15 -6.96 -10.64 -0.19
CA TYR A 15 -7.43 -9.91 -1.36
C TYR A 15 -8.93 -9.63 -1.35
N GLU A 16 -9.75 -10.54 -0.81
CA GLU A 16 -11.21 -10.41 -0.74
C GLU A 16 -11.70 -9.34 0.26
N GLN A 17 -10.84 -8.84 1.16
CA GLN A 17 -11.25 -7.82 2.14
C GLN A 17 -11.65 -6.51 1.45
N ASN A 18 -12.71 -5.82 1.89
CA ASN A 18 -13.19 -4.63 1.17
C ASN A 18 -12.28 -3.38 1.32
N ASN A 19 -11.55 -3.28 2.42
CA ASN A 19 -10.78 -2.08 2.73
C ASN A 19 -9.28 -2.30 2.49
N ILE A 20 -8.70 -1.42 1.67
CA ILE A 20 -7.32 -1.46 1.18
C ILE A 20 -6.31 -1.48 2.34
N LEU A 21 -6.54 -0.72 3.41
CA LEU A 21 -5.64 -0.66 4.56
C LEU A 21 -5.56 -2.01 5.27
N TYR A 22 -6.68 -2.72 5.37
CA TYR A 22 -6.70 -4.08 5.93
C TYR A 22 -6.00 -5.07 5.01
N ARG A 23 -6.14 -4.93 3.68
CA ARG A 23 -5.37 -5.75 2.73
C ARG A 23 -3.88 -5.56 2.91
N GLU A 24 -3.41 -4.32 2.96
CA GLU A 24 -1.98 -4.01 3.15
C GLU A 24 -1.45 -4.60 4.47
N ARG A 25 -2.16 -4.36 5.58
CA ARG A 25 -1.85 -4.98 6.88
C ARG A 25 -1.83 -6.50 6.81
N GLY A 26 -2.78 -7.12 6.11
CA GLY A 26 -2.87 -8.56 5.94
C GLY A 26 -1.66 -9.14 5.20
N TYR A 27 -1.25 -8.51 4.10
CA TYR A 27 -0.05 -8.93 3.35
C TYR A 27 1.22 -8.79 4.17
N ASP A 28 1.31 -7.77 5.00
CA ASP A 28 2.45 -7.56 5.89
C ASP A 28 2.56 -8.62 6.97
N ILE A 29 1.43 -8.99 7.58
CA ILE A 29 1.37 -10.09 8.55
C ILE A 29 1.74 -11.42 7.89
N LEU A 30 1.26 -11.67 6.67
CA LEU A 30 1.60 -12.89 5.93
C LEU A 30 3.10 -13.00 5.66
N ARG A 31 3.74 -11.90 5.22
CA ARG A 31 5.20 -11.83 5.04
C ARG A 31 5.94 -12.03 6.36
N TRP A 32 5.45 -11.41 7.44
CA TRP A 32 6.04 -11.55 8.76
C TRP A 32 6.05 -13.00 9.23
N ARG A 33 4.91 -13.69 9.14
CA ARG A 33 4.80 -15.11 9.49
C ARG A 33 5.75 -15.96 8.65
N TRP A 34 5.83 -15.70 7.35
CA TRP A 34 6.75 -16.42 6.48
C TRP A 34 8.22 -16.26 6.92
N ILE A 35 8.64 -15.06 7.32
CA ILE A 35 9.99 -14.80 7.84
C ILE A 35 10.24 -15.57 9.15
N ASP A 36 9.25 -15.59 10.05
CA ASP A 36 9.36 -16.31 11.33
C ASP A 36 9.45 -17.83 11.10
N ASP A 37 8.60 -18.38 10.24
CA ASP A 37 8.57 -19.80 9.89
C ASP A 37 9.91 -20.22 9.23
N TYR A 38 10.41 -19.43 8.27
CA TYR A 38 11.69 -19.70 7.61
C TYR A 38 12.88 -19.68 8.58
N ASN A 39 12.83 -18.83 9.60
CA ASN A 39 13.92 -18.68 10.57
C ASN A 39 13.71 -19.45 11.88
N PHE A 40 12.65 -20.26 12.02
CA PHE A 40 12.28 -20.88 13.30
C PHE A 40 13.38 -21.79 13.87
N PHE A 41 14.02 -22.59 13.02
CA PHE A 41 15.13 -23.49 13.39
C PHE A 41 16.52 -22.94 13.02
N ASN A 42 16.59 -21.77 12.38
CA ASN A 42 17.84 -21.19 11.86
C ASN A 42 18.34 -20.05 12.78
N TYR A 43 18.92 -20.43 13.92
CA TYR A 43 19.30 -19.48 14.96
C TYR A 43 20.53 -18.62 14.63
N PHE A 44 21.50 -19.16 13.89
CA PHE A 44 22.76 -18.46 13.55
C PHE A 44 22.97 -18.43 12.03
N ASN A 45 22.20 -17.59 11.34
CA ASN A 45 22.30 -17.37 9.90
C ASN A 45 22.13 -15.87 9.58
N ILE A 46 22.79 -15.38 8.53
CA ILE A 46 22.58 -14.03 8.00
C ILE A 46 21.10 -13.79 7.64
N ASP A 47 20.39 -14.83 7.21
CA ASP A 47 18.96 -14.76 6.90
C ASP A 47 18.10 -14.33 8.10
N ARG A 48 18.54 -14.64 9.32
CA ARG A 48 17.87 -14.20 10.56
C ARG A 48 17.98 -12.69 10.72
N ILE A 49 19.16 -12.13 10.45
CA ILE A 49 19.42 -10.69 10.52
C ILE A 49 18.63 -9.97 9.43
N LEU A 50 18.63 -10.51 8.20
CA LEU A 50 17.87 -9.96 7.08
C LEU A 50 16.36 -10.04 7.33
N GLY A 51 15.87 -11.16 7.89
CA GLY A 51 14.49 -11.33 8.30
C GLY A 51 14.07 -10.28 9.33
N TYR A 52 14.89 -10.07 10.36
CA TYR A 52 14.65 -9.03 11.37
C TYR A 52 14.64 -7.63 10.76
N TYR A 53 15.55 -7.32 9.84
CA TYR A 53 15.55 -6.05 9.12
C TYR A 53 14.26 -5.84 8.31
N CYS A 54 13.76 -6.88 7.64
CA CYS A 54 12.48 -6.83 6.93
C CYS A 54 11.30 -6.58 7.88
N GLN A 55 11.28 -7.23 9.05
CA GLN A 55 10.27 -7.00 10.09
C GLN A 55 10.30 -5.56 10.61
N LEU A 56 11.50 -4.99 10.87
CA LEU A 56 11.65 -3.59 11.25
C LEU A 56 11.13 -2.62 10.18
N ARG A 57 11.34 -2.93 8.89
CA ARG A 57 10.80 -2.12 7.79
C ARG A 57 9.27 -2.14 7.76
N ILE A 58 8.66 -3.31 7.97
CA ILE A 58 7.19 -3.43 8.07
C ILE A 58 6.68 -2.55 9.22
N LEU A 59 7.30 -2.67 10.40
CA LEU A 59 6.93 -1.89 11.58
C LEU A 59 7.09 -0.38 11.35
N THR A 60 8.21 0.03 10.74
CA THR A 60 8.48 1.44 10.41
C THR A 60 7.42 2.00 9.47
N ARG A 61 6.96 1.22 8.48
CA ARG A 61 5.86 1.64 7.61
C ARG A 61 4.57 1.83 8.40
N TRP A 62 4.23 0.90 9.30
CA TRP A 62 3.03 1.03 10.12
C TRP A 62 3.05 2.25 11.03
N ILE A 63 4.21 2.59 11.59
CA ILE A 63 4.39 3.80 12.41
C ILE A 63 4.21 5.07 11.56
N LYS A 64 4.68 5.06 10.31
CA LYS A 64 4.56 6.19 9.38
C LYS A 64 3.16 6.31 8.74
N SER A 65 2.35 5.24 8.75
CA SER A 65 0.97 5.28 8.28
C SER A 65 0.06 5.94 9.32
N SER A 66 0.13 7.27 9.42
CA SER A 66 -0.93 8.05 10.06
C SER A 66 -1.97 8.47 9.00
N PRO A 67 -3.28 8.39 9.29
CA PRO A 67 -4.32 8.89 8.38
C PRO A 67 -4.11 10.35 7.95
N GLU A 68 -3.50 11.15 8.82
CA GLU A 68 -3.21 12.56 8.61
C GLU A 68 -2.16 12.75 7.51
N LEU A 69 -1.05 11.99 7.55
CA LEU A 69 -0.02 12.02 6.51
C LEU A 69 -0.57 11.51 5.18
N GLY A 70 -1.42 10.48 5.21
CA GLY A 70 -2.09 9.97 4.00
C GLY A 70 -2.97 11.04 3.34
N LYS A 71 -3.72 11.80 4.15
CA LYS A 71 -4.57 12.90 3.66
C LYS A 71 -3.75 14.05 3.07
N GLU A 72 -2.62 14.39 3.69
CA GLU A 72 -1.72 15.43 3.21
C GLU A 72 -1.13 15.07 1.83
N VAL A 73 -0.60 13.85 1.69
CA VAL A 73 -0.06 13.34 0.42
C VAL A 73 -1.15 13.25 -0.66
N PHE A 74 -2.36 12.82 -0.30
CA PHE A 74 -3.47 12.79 -1.26
C PHE A 74 -3.84 14.19 -1.75
N ASN A 75 -3.92 15.17 -0.84
CA ASN A 75 -4.24 16.55 -1.19
C ASN A 75 -3.14 17.18 -2.05
N SER A 76 -1.87 16.88 -1.79
CA SER A 76 -0.77 17.38 -2.63
C SER A 76 -0.87 16.84 -4.05
N ILE A 77 -1.14 15.53 -4.21
CA ILE A 77 -1.33 14.91 -5.52
C ILE A 77 -2.53 15.53 -6.27
N LEU A 78 -3.63 15.80 -5.57
CA LEU A 78 -4.81 16.43 -6.17
C LEU A 78 -4.50 17.87 -6.62
N SER A 79 -3.75 18.61 -5.81
CA SER A 79 -3.27 19.96 -6.15
C SER A 79 -2.38 19.92 -7.38
N ASP A 80 -1.42 19.00 -7.44
CA ASP A 80 -0.50 18.84 -8.56
C ASP A 80 -1.24 18.48 -9.85
N LEU A 81 -2.24 17.59 -9.77
CA LEU A 81 -3.10 17.25 -10.92
C LEU A 81 -3.86 18.47 -11.43
N ASN A 82 -4.49 19.25 -10.56
CA ASN A 82 -5.21 20.47 -10.95
C ASN A 82 -4.28 21.51 -11.59
N ASN A 83 -3.06 21.67 -11.07
CA ASN A 83 -2.09 22.62 -11.63
C ASN A 83 -1.47 22.13 -12.94
N SER A 84 -1.33 20.82 -13.12
CA SER A 84 -0.80 20.22 -14.36
C SER A 84 -1.80 20.22 -15.52
N PHE A 85 -3.09 20.34 -15.21
CA PHE A 85 -4.16 20.37 -16.20
C PHE A 85 -4.54 21.82 -16.55
N SER A 86 -4.05 22.32 -17.69
CA SER A 86 -4.59 23.55 -18.28
C SER A 86 -5.69 23.21 -19.28
N PHE A 87 -6.88 23.79 -19.10
CA PHE A 87 -7.93 23.69 -20.10
C PHE A 87 -7.45 24.39 -21.39
N PRO A 88 -7.52 23.75 -22.57
CA PRO A 88 -7.22 24.42 -23.83
C PRO A 88 -8.11 25.66 -23.97
N ALA A 89 -7.52 26.79 -24.38
CA ALA A 89 -8.23 28.06 -24.53
C ALA A 89 -9.45 27.97 -25.47
N ASP A 90 -9.47 26.96 -26.34
CA ASP A 90 -10.53 26.64 -27.29
C ASP A 90 -11.87 26.25 -26.64
N PHE A 91 -11.87 25.85 -25.35
CA PHE A 91 -13.09 25.50 -24.61
C PHE A 91 -13.68 26.66 -23.79
N ASN A 92 -13.09 27.86 -23.83
CA ASN A 92 -13.61 29.03 -23.09
C ASN A 92 -14.81 29.64 -23.84
N ILE A 93 -15.95 28.95 -23.79
CA ILE A 93 -17.21 29.42 -24.36
C ILE A 93 -17.63 30.67 -23.58
N LYS A 94 -17.44 31.86 -24.17
CA LYS A 94 -18.04 33.09 -23.68
C LYS A 94 -19.55 32.89 -23.66
N SER A 95 -20.11 32.72 -22.46
CA SER A 95 -21.56 32.75 -22.25
C SER A 95 -22.10 34.03 -22.89
N THR A 96 -22.79 33.87 -24.01
CA THR A 96 -23.46 34.97 -24.71
C THR A 96 -24.47 35.56 -23.76
N GLN A 97 -24.19 36.77 -23.28
CA GLN A 97 -25.14 37.62 -22.57
C GLN A 97 -26.36 37.81 -23.48
N ARG A 98 -27.50 37.18 -23.15
CA ARG A 98 -28.77 37.52 -23.77
C ARG A 98 -29.35 38.72 -23.02
N LYS A 99 -29.45 39.83 -23.75
CA LYS A 99 -30.29 40.99 -23.42
C LYS A 99 -31.75 40.59 -23.30
#